data_AF-A0A6G0YRC4-F1
#
_entry.id   AF-A0A6G0YRC4-F1
#
_cell.length_a   1.000
_cell.length_b   1.000
_cell.length_c   1.000
_cell.angle_alpha   90.00
_cell.angle_beta   90.00
_cell.angle_gamma   90.00
#
_symmetry.space_group_name_H-M   'P 1'
#
loop_
_entity.id
_entity.type
_entity.pdbx_description
1 polymer ?
#
loop_
_entity_poly.entity_id
_entity_poly.type
_entity_poly.pdbx_seq_one_letter_code
_entity_poly.pdbx_strand_id
1 'polypeptide(L)'
;MCEKAWRNVQPNTIINCFKKAGFYFNEEQCDADKLNIDQQTTFQSYATIDENVEVTGLLTDNEIMGINISNSDSENDENDEPERTLDMITANQAISSLHTVRQFIESVAGVDISLFEAIGKLEDFVNKQPKTQKLITNYFSTVSNK
;
A
#
# COMPACT_ATOMS: atom_id res chain seq x y z
N MET A 1 15.53 18.81 0.06
CA MET A 1 14.35 19.07 0.93
C MET A 1 14.25 18.06 2.08
N CYS A 2 14.61 16.78 1.90
CA CYS A 2 14.60 15.77 2.97
C CYS A 2 15.52 16.08 4.16
N GLU A 3 16.70 16.68 3.94
CA GLU A 3 17.65 17.01 5.02
C GLU A 3 17.03 17.93 6.10
N LYS A 4 16.26 18.95 5.68
CA LYS A 4 15.56 19.87 6.59
C LYS A 4 14.46 19.17 7.39
N ALA A 5 13.79 18.19 6.81
CA ALA A 5 12.76 17.40 7.48
C ALA A 5 13.38 16.48 8.55
N TRP A 6 14.51 15.82 8.22
CA TRP A 6 15.24 14.96 9.15
C TRP A 6 15.79 15.70 10.37
N ARG A 7 16.24 16.95 10.21
CA ARG A 7 16.71 17.78 11.33
C ARG A 7 15.63 18.12 12.37
N ASN A 8 14.35 18.02 12.00
CA ASN A 8 13.23 18.30 12.91
C ASN A 8 12.72 17.04 13.64
N VAL A 9 13.21 15.86 13.26
CA VAL A 9 12.83 14.62 13.92
C VAL A 9 13.50 14.56 15.30
N GLN A 10 12.68 14.56 16.34
CA GLN A 10 13.16 14.42 17.71
C GLN A 10 13.49 12.94 18.01
N PRO A 11 14.48 12.64 18.85
CA PRO A 11 14.78 11.26 19.26
C PRO A 11 13.54 10.51 19.79
N ASN A 12 12.66 11.20 20.51
CA ASN A 12 11.43 10.62 21.03
C ASN A 12 10.44 10.22 19.92
N THR A 13 10.47 10.91 18.78
CA THR A 13 9.68 10.54 17.59
C THR A 13 10.13 9.17 17.07
N ILE A 14 11.45 8.96 16.98
CA ILE A 14 12.03 7.68 16.56
C ILE A 14 11.63 6.58 17.53
N ILE A 15 11.80 6.80 18.84
CA ILE A 15 11.42 5.83 19.89
C ILE A 15 9.94 5.46 19.79
N ASN A 16 9.05 6.44 19.59
CA ASN A 16 7.61 6.19 19.48
C ASN A 16 7.24 5.41 18.21
N CYS A 17 7.97 5.60 17.10
CA CYS A 17 7.80 4.79 15.89
C CYS A 17 8.12 3.31 16.15
N PHE A 18 9.25 3.02 16.81
CA PHE A 18 9.62 1.64 17.17
C PHE A 18 8.61 1.02 18.15
N LYS A 19 8.13 1.77 19.15
CA LYS A 19 7.07 1.30 20.06
C LYS A 19 5.78 0.95 19.33
N LYS A 20 5.36 1.78 18.38
CA LYS A 20 4.15 1.51 17.56
C LYS A 20 4.33 0.29 16.64
N ALA A 21 5.55 -0.01 16.23
CA ALA A 21 5.89 -1.21 15.49
C ALA A 21 6.06 -2.46 16.38
N GLY A 22 5.81 -2.34 17.70
CA GLY A 22 5.89 -3.44 18.65
C GLY A 22 7.27 -3.68 19.26
N PHE A 23 8.25 -2.82 18.97
CA PHE A 23 9.57 -2.89 19.58
C PHE A 23 9.62 -2.07 20.86
N TYR A 24 9.79 -2.75 21.99
CA TYR A 24 9.96 -2.14 23.29
C TYR A 24 11.41 -2.28 23.73
N PHE A 25 12.05 -1.15 24.03
CA PHE A 25 13.39 -1.14 24.58
C PHE A 25 13.29 -1.28 26.10
N ASN A 26 13.71 -2.42 26.62
CA ASN A 26 14.05 -2.54 28.04
C ASN A 26 15.49 -2.00 28.19
N GLU A 27 15.69 -1.03 29.08
CA GLU A 27 17.00 -0.38 29.29
C GLU A 27 18.09 -1.37 29.72
N GLU A 28 17.72 -2.57 30.17
CA GLU A 28 18.64 -3.65 30.54
C GLU A 28 19.19 -4.46 29.35
N GLN A 29 18.82 -4.13 28.10
CA GLN A 29 19.08 -5.00 26.94
C GLN A 29 19.86 -4.34 25.79
N CYS A 30 20.53 -3.22 26.03
CA CYS A 30 21.48 -2.64 25.07
C CYS A 30 22.94 -2.89 25.51
N ASP A 31 23.34 -4.15 25.62
CA ASP A 31 24.76 -4.50 25.50
C ASP A 31 25.14 -4.36 24.01
N ALA A 32 25.67 -3.19 23.63
CA ALA A 32 26.35 -3.05 22.34
C ALA A 32 27.48 -4.11 22.20
N ASP A 33 28.02 -4.58 23.32
CA ASP A 33 29.05 -5.61 23.42
C ASP A 33 28.55 -7.05 23.18
N LYS A 34 27.23 -7.30 23.09
CA LYS A 34 26.67 -8.62 22.71
C LYS A 34 26.50 -8.80 21.21
N LEU A 35 26.60 -7.72 20.42
CA LEU A 35 26.70 -7.84 18.98
C LEU A 35 28.14 -8.26 18.69
N ASN A 36 28.37 -9.57 18.60
CA ASN A 36 29.58 -10.16 18.04
C ASN A 36 29.65 -9.82 16.54
N ILE A 37 29.75 -8.52 16.24
CA ILE A 37 30.07 -8.02 14.92
C ILE A 37 31.53 -8.34 14.77
N ASP A 38 31.81 -9.45 14.10
CA ASP A 38 33.16 -9.81 13.73
C ASP A 38 33.74 -8.68 12.87
N GLN A 39 34.49 -7.80 13.52
CA GLN A 39 35.16 -6.65 12.89
C GLN A 39 36.21 -7.10 11.86
N GLN A 40 36.45 -8.41 11.75
CA GLN A 40 37.37 -9.02 10.81
C GLN A 40 36.72 -9.42 9.48
N THR A 41 35.42 -9.19 9.31
CA THR A 41 34.76 -9.36 8.00
C THR A 41 35.27 -8.29 7.04
N THR A 42 36.20 -8.67 6.16
CA THR A 42 36.64 -7.79 5.07
C THR A 42 35.51 -7.62 4.06
N PHE A 43 35.47 -6.48 3.36
CA PHE A 43 34.52 -6.24 2.27
C PHE A 43 34.48 -7.38 1.25
N GLN A 44 35.64 -8.00 0.98
CA GLN A 44 35.74 -9.15 0.07
C GLN A 44 35.02 -10.40 0.60
N SER A 45 35.06 -10.66 1.90
CA SER A 45 34.32 -11.77 2.53
C SER A 45 32.81 -11.59 2.38
N TYR A 46 32.31 -10.36 2.56
CA TYR A 46 30.90 -10.04 2.32
C TYR A 46 30.53 -10.14 0.83
N ALA A 47 31.38 -9.63 -0.07
CA ALA A 47 31.10 -9.63 -1.52
C ALA A 47 31.06 -11.03 -2.14
N THR A 48 31.75 -12.00 -1.54
CA THR A 48 31.87 -13.38 -2.06
C THR A 48 31.03 -14.38 -1.27
N ILE A 49 30.24 -13.93 -0.28
CA ILE A 49 29.47 -14.83 0.59
C ILE A 49 28.46 -15.69 -0.17
N ASP A 50 27.90 -15.15 -1.26
CA ASP A 50 26.90 -15.81 -2.08
C ASP A 50 27.48 -16.51 -3.31
N GLU A 51 28.81 -16.50 -3.50
CA GLU A 51 29.45 -17.02 -4.73
C GLU A 51 29.33 -18.55 -4.87
N ASN A 52 29.13 -19.27 -3.77
CA ASN A 52 28.94 -20.72 -3.73
C ASN A 52 27.49 -21.15 -3.42
N VAL A 53 26.52 -20.23 -3.51
CA VAL A 53 25.11 -20.58 -3.33
C VAL A 53 24.64 -21.33 -4.57
N GLU A 54 24.10 -22.55 -4.37
CA GLU A 54 23.50 -23.30 -5.47
C GLU A 54 22.32 -22.52 -6.05
N VAL A 55 22.44 -22.12 -7.32
CA VAL A 55 21.36 -21.50 -8.07
C VAL A 55 20.56 -22.56 -8.80
N THR A 56 19.26 -22.33 -9.00
CA THR A 56 18.36 -23.22 -9.74
C THR A 56 18.61 -23.22 -11.27
N GLY A 57 19.78 -22.74 -11.71
CA GLY A 57 20.15 -22.51 -13.10
C GLY A 57 20.15 -21.02 -13.47
N LEU A 58 21.02 -20.62 -14.42
CA LEU A 58 20.99 -19.29 -15.01
C LEU A 58 20.00 -19.30 -16.18
N LEU A 59 19.04 -18.37 -16.16
CA LEU A 59 18.13 -18.18 -17.29
C LEU A 59 18.87 -17.51 -18.43
N THR A 60 18.65 -17.99 -19.65
CA THR A 60 19.09 -17.34 -20.88
C THR A 60 18.21 -16.14 -21.19
N ASP A 61 18.72 -15.15 -21.94
CA ASP A 61 17.95 -13.96 -22.35
C ASP A 61 16.61 -14.32 -23.03
N ASN A 62 16.58 -15.43 -23.78
CA ASN A 62 15.36 -15.92 -24.43
C ASN A 62 14.33 -16.47 -23.42
N GLU A 63 14.78 -17.17 -22.37
CA GLU A 63 13.89 -17.67 -21.31
C GLU A 63 13.35 -16.51 -20.47
N ILE A 64 14.17 -15.49 -20.20
CA ILE A 64 13.74 -14.26 -19.52
C ILE A 64 12.66 -13.54 -20.32
N MET A 65 12.83 -13.40 -21.63
CA MET A 65 11.81 -12.81 -22.51
C MET A 65 10.53 -13.66 -22.57
N GLY A 66 10.66 -14.99 -22.53
CA GLY A 66 9.53 -15.92 -22.53
C GLY A 66 8.68 -15.84 -21.25
N ILE A 67 9.29 -15.62 -20.08
CA ILE A 67 8.56 -15.45 -18.80
C ILE A 67 7.63 -14.25 -18.85
N ASN A 68 8.08 -13.14 -19.43
CA ASN A 68 7.29 -11.90 -19.51
C ASN A 68 6.06 -12.03 -20.45
N ILE A 69 6.13 -12.95 -21.42
CA ILE A 69 5.02 -13.29 -22.34
C ILE A 69 4.09 -14.35 -21.72
N SER A 70 4.62 -15.24 -20.89
CA SER A 70 3.84 -16.34 -20.28
C SER A 70 3.08 -15.91 -19.02
N ASN A 71 3.57 -14.90 -18.29
CA ASN A 71 2.93 -14.39 -17.08
C ASN A 71 1.81 -13.35 -17.33
N SER A 72 1.53 -12.98 -18.57
CA SER A 72 0.41 -12.07 -18.87
C SER A 72 -0.96 -12.76 -18.88
N ASP A 73 -1.02 -14.10 -18.89
CA ASP A 73 -2.27 -14.85 -19.13
C ASP A 73 -2.54 -16.06 -18.20
N SER A 74 -1.94 -16.14 -17.00
CA SER A 74 -2.21 -17.32 -16.15
C SER A 74 -2.14 -17.07 -14.64
N GLU A 75 -3.13 -16.36 -14.11
CA GLU A 75 -3.76 -16.77 -12.84
C GLU A 75 -5.28 -16.85 -13.06
N ASN A 76 -5.70 -17.96 -13.68
CA ASN A 76 -7.08 -18.41 -13.72
C ASN A 76 -7.11 -19.78 -13.02
N ASP A 77 -7.50 -19.79 -11.74
CA ASP A 77 -7.92 -21.01 -11.04
C ASP A 77 -9.43 -21.17 -11.23
N GLU A 78 -9.82 -22.38 -11.63
CA GLU A 78 -11.09 -22.73 -12.23
C GLU A 78 -12.27 -22.55 -11.26
N ASN A 79 -13.15 -21.59 -11.58
CA ASN A 79 -14.59 -21.79 -11.45
C ASN A 79 -15.30 -21.09 -12.62
N ASP A 80 -15.86 -21.91 -13.51
CA ASP A 80 -16.73 -21.53 -14.61
C ASP A 80 -17.97 -20.74 -14.12
N GLU A 81 -17.86 -19.42 -14.08
CA GLU A 81 -18.92 -18.50 -14.49
C GLU A 81 -18.25 -17.45 -15.37
N PRO A 82 -18.93 -16.92 -16.42
CA PRO A 82 -18.41 -15.79 -17.16
C PRO A 82 -18.25 -14.64 -16.16
N GLU A 83 -17.00 -14.38 -15.75
CA GLU A 83 -16.66 -13.30 -14.85
C GLU A 83 -17.04 -12.02 -15.56
N ARG A 84 -18.20 -11.51 -15.16
CA ARG A 84 -18.68 -10.20 -15.57
C ARG A 84 -17.57 -9.25 -15.16
N THR A 85 -16.84 -8.69 -16.11
CA THR A 85 -15.96 -7.55 -15.87
C THR A 85 -16.86 -6.41 -15.44
N LEU A 86 -17.24 -6.40 -14.16
CA LEU A 86 -17.93 -5.29 -13.56
C LEU A 86 -16.88 -4.21 -13.48
N ASP A 87 -16.95 -3.24 -14.39
CA ASP A 87 -16.21 -1.99 -14.27
C ASP A 87 -16.33 -1.51 -12.82
N MET A 88 -15.21 -1.48 -12.12
CA MET A 88 -15.19 -1.20 -10.68
C MET A 88 -15.81 0.19 -10.46
N ILE A 89 -17.01 0.23 -9.86
CA ILE A 89 -17.70 1.50 -9.59
C ILE A 89 -16.86 2.29 -8.61
N THR A 90 -16.46 3.50 -9.01
CA THR A 90 -15.68 4.40 -8.16
C THR A 90 -16.55 4.96 -7.04
N ALA A 91 -15.94 5.36 -5.92
CA ALA A 91 -16.64 6.01 -4.81
C ALA A 91 -17.46 7.24 -5.26
N ASN A 92 -16.94 8.01 -6.22
CA ASN A 92 -17.64 9.17 -6.78
C ASN A 92 -18.90 8.78 -7.57
N GLN A 93 -18.85 7.68 -8.33
CA GLN A 93 -20.02 7.15 -9.03
C GLN A 93 -21.06 6.65 -8.03
N ALA A 94 -20.64 5.92 -7.00
CA ALA A 94 -21.54 5.46 -5.93
C ALA A 94 -22.23 6.64 -5.20
N ILE A 95 -21.49 7.69 -4.84
CA ILE A 95 -22.06 8.91 -4.23
C ILE A 95 -23.04 9.61 -5.18
N SER A 96 -22.70 9.71 -6.46
CA SER A 96 -23.57 10.37 -7.45
C SER A 96 -24.90 9.62 -7.59
N SER A 97 -24.85 8.29 -7.64
CA SER A 97 -26.05 7.45 -7.67
C SER A 97 -26.88 7.57 -6.40
N LEU A 98 -26.25 7.60 -5.22
CA LEU A 98 -26.96 7.81 -3.95
C LEU A 98 -27.68 9.17 -3.91
N HIS A 99 -27.06 10.22 -4.46
CA HIS A 99 -27.69 11.53 -4.57
C HIS A 99 -28.93 11.51 -5.48
N THR A 100 -28.88 10.77 -6.59
CA THR A 100 -30.06 10.56 -7.45
C THR A 100 -31.18 9.86 -6.69
N VAL A 101 -30.86 8.83 -5.90
CA VAL A 101 -31.85 8.11 -5.08
C VAL A 101 -32.45 9.03 -4.01
N ARG A 102 -31.61 9.82 -3.33
CA ARG A 102 -32.06 10.82 -2.34
C ARG A 102 -33.04 11.81 -2.96
N GLN A 103 -32.70 12.38 -4.11
CA GLN A 103 -33.55 13.34 -4.83
C GLN A 103 -34.90 12.73 -5.24
N PHE A 104 -34.91 11.46 -5.67
CA PHE A 104 -36.16 10.76 -5.97
C PHE A 104 -37.03 10.63 -4.72
N ILE A 105 -36.46 10.20 -3.61
CA ILE A 105 -37.20 10.02 -2.36
C ILE A 105 -37.76 11.34 -1.84
N GLU A 106 -37.00 12.44 -1.93
CA GLU A 106 -37.46 13.79 -1.58
C GLU A 106 -38.67 14.24 -2.41
N SER A 107 -38.79 13.75 -3.64
CA SER A 107 -39.92 14.08 -4.53
C SER A 107 -41.21 13.32 -4.19
N VAL A 108 -41.14 12.26 -3.38
CA VAL A 108 -42.29 11.44 -3.00
C VAL A 108 -42.84 11.90 -1.65
N ALA A 109 -44.13 12.21 -1.59
CA ALA A 109 -44.79 12.60 -0.35
C ALA A 109 -45.02 11.38 0.57
N GLY A 110 -44.82 11.55 1.88
CA GLY A 110 -45.11 10.53 2.89
C GLY A 110 -44.03 9.46 3.08
N VAL A 111 -42.81 9.72 2.61
CA VAL A 111 -41.66 8.83 2.84
C VAL A 111 -41.26 8.87 4.32
N ASP A 112 -41.02 7.67 4.86
CA ASP A 112 -40.51 7.47 6.20
C ASP A 112 -39.06 7.99 6.37
N ILE A 113 -38.79 8.62 7.52
CA ILE A 113 -37.48 9.22 7.86
C ILE A 113 -36.36 8.16 7.84
N SER A 114 -36.67 6.89 8.14
CA SER A 114 -35.69 5.80 8.16
C SER A 114 -34.99 5.60 6.81
N LEU A 115 -35.64 5.93 5.69
CA LEU A 115 -35.02 5.84 4.37
C LEU A 115 -33.91 6.89 4.17
N PHE A 116 -34.11 8.10 4.68
CA PHE A 116 -33.08 9.14 4.66
C PHE A 116 -31.91 8.80 5.58
N GLU A 117 -32.19 8.23 6.76
CA GLU A 117 -31.14 7.74 7.67
C GLU A 117 -30.34 6.59 7.04
N ALA A 118 -31.01 5.68 6.33
CA ALA A 118 -30.36 4.59 5.62
C ALA A 118 -29.44 5.11 4.51
N ILE A 119 -29.90 6.08 3.71
CA ILE A 119 -29.07 6.72 2.69
C ILE A 119 -27.87 7.44 3.31
N GLY A 120 -28.08 8.18 4.42
CA GLY A 120 -26.98 8.85 5.11
C GLY A 120 -25.91 7.87 5.60
N LYS A 121 -26.31 6.70 6.11
CA LYS A 121 -25.37 5.63 6.50
C LYS A 121 -24.58 5.08 5.31
N LEU A 122 -25.21 4.96 4.14
CA LEU A 122 -24.54 4.53 2.90
C LEU A 122 -23.55 5.59 2.39
N GLU A 123 -23.95 6.86 2.39
CA GLU A 123 -23.06 7.98 2.03
C GLU A 123 -21.83 8.02 2.95
N ASP A 124 -22.03 7.85 4.26
CA ASP A 124 -20.96 7.75 5.26
C ASP A 124 -20.01 6.59 4.99
N PHE A 125 -20.56 5.41 4.66
CA PHE A 125 -19.77 4.23 4.35
C PHE A 125 -18.86 4.45 3.13
N VAL A 126 -19.38 5.08 2.09
CA VAL A 126 -18.61 5.37 0.87
C VAL A 126 -17.53 6.44 1.14
N ASN A 127 -17.83 7.46 1.96
CA ASN A 127 -16.88 8.52 2.28
C ASN A 127 -15.78 8.11 3.28
N LYS A 128 -16.06 7.14 4.16
CA LYS A 128 -15.10 6.62 5.15
C LYS A 128 -14.15 5.58 4.58
N GLN A 129 -14.26 5.24 3.28
CA GLN A 129 -13.32 4.33 2.64
C GLN A 129 -11.88 4.84 2.80
N PRO A 130 -10.92 3.96 3.13
CA PRO A 130 -9.54 4.35 3.36
C PRO A 130 -9.01 5.03 2.10
N LYS A 131 -8.54 6.28 2.27
CA LYS A 131 -7.87 6.99 1.18
C LYS A 131 -6.62 6.21 0.81
N THR A 132 -6.58 5.69 -0.40
CA THR A 132 -5.38 5.01 -0.91
C THR A 132 -4.22 5.99 -0.86
N GLN A 133 -3.08 5.52 -0.36
CA GLN A 133 -1.84 6.29 -0.34
C GLN A 133 -1.55 6.80 -1.76
N LYS A 134 -1.46 8.12 -1.92
CA LYS A 134 -1.09 8.72 -3.20
C LYS A 134 0.37 8.37 -3.48
N LEU A 135 0.69 8.05 -4.73
CA LEU A 135 2.08 7.92 -5.19
C LEU A 135 2.88 9.18 -4.84
N ILE A 136 4.14 9.01 -4.45
CA ILE A 136 5.05 10.11 -4.09
C ILE A 136 5.17 11.14 -5.22
N THR A 137 5.04 10.71 -6.47
CA THR A 137 5.04 11.54 -7.68
C THR A 137 3.90 12.57 -7.70
N ASN A 138 2.74 12.25 -7.11
CA ASN A 138 1.61 13.19 -7.01
C ASN A 138 1.88 14.39 -6.09
N TYR A 139 2.89 14.30 -5.22
CA TYR A 139 3.27 15.40 -4.32
C TYR A 139 4.22 16.41 -4.99
N PHE A 140 4.92 15.99 -6.05
CA PHE A 140 5.92 16.80 -6.74
C PHE A 140 5.43 17.40 -8.07
N SER A 141 4.15 17.21 -8.43
CA SER A 141 3.55 17.60 -9.71
C SER A 141 3.33 19.11 -9.93
N THR A 142 4.08 20.00 -9.29
CA THR A 142 4.01 21.43 -9.56
C THR A 142 5.37 22.09 -9.53
N VAL A 143 6.20 21.87 -10.57
CA VAL A 143 6.97 22.94 -11.21
C VAL A 143 7.26 22.56 -12.67
N SER A 144 6.34 22.85 -13.57
CA SER A 144 6.65 23.12 -14.97
C SER A 144 5.62 24.09 -15.50
N ASN A 145 6.08 25.06 -16.29
CA ASN A 145 5.48 26.33 -16.70
C ASN A 145 5.84 27.47 -15.72
N LYS A 146 6.69 28.44 -16.06
CA LYS A 146 7.18 28.92 -17.36
C LYS A 146 8.53 29.61 -17.14
#